data_AF-A0A351QVX3-F1
#
_entry.id   AF-A0A351QVX3-F1
#
_cell.length_a   1.000
_cell.length_b   1.000
_cell.length_c   1.000
_cell.angle_alpha   90.00
_cell.angle_beta   90.00
_cell.angle_gamma   90.00
#
_symmetry.space_group_name_H-M   'P 1'
#
loop_
_entity.id
_entity.type
_entity.pdbx_description
1 polymer ?
#
loop_
_entity_poly.entity_id
_entity_poly.type
_entity_poly.pdbx_seq_one_letter_code
_entity_poly.pdbx_strand_id
1 'polypeptide(L)'
;MKSDRLRRIMAGIFTIIVMTTSVFTTNGFVAYADNNELHIDVSRAHSITRGEKTILSAITDSQSSSELDPLYKSDDEVTIIVELEDKPLIEYYPAEKTSDNVSSFITSAKSQGINNKLLKEQEVVTKRILKEVPIVVEQEYTVVMNGFSLTAKYGDLDTMKAVKGVKNAFISTIHYLPEPEVGHEPTMKNSSEIISSNEANKAGYTGKNMVVAVLDTGLDVNHEAFKNSPEDIKYTETEITDLMNSKYTNSKGKIYKSEKIPFAYDYADKDNDVKDLQSHGTHVAGTVGANGENLTGVAPDAQLMIMKVFSDKSSGARDSDILAALNDAVALGADAINMSLG
;
A
#
# COMPACT_ATOMS: atom_id res chain seq x y z
N MET A 1 35.89 -19.32 -33.30
CA MET A 1 35.94 -17.97 -32.69
C MET A 1 34.70 -17.10 -32.94
N LYS A 2 34.09 -17.05 -34.15
CA LYS A 2 32.82 -16.30 -34.36
C LYS A 2 31.56 -16.97 -33.78
N SER A 3 31.52 -18.29 -33.69
CA SER A 3 30.36 -19.05 -33.17
C SER A 3 30.17 -18.94 -31.65
N ASP A 4 31.25 -18.84 -30.88
CA ASP A 4 31.19 -18.75 -29.42
C ASP A 4 30.81 -17.35 -28.92
N ARG A 5 31.17 -16.29 -29.66
CA ARG A 5 30.67 -14.93 -29.39
C ARG A 5 29.18 -14.83 -29.65
N LEU A 6 28.69 -15.40 -30.76
CA LEU A 6 27.26 -15.38 -31.09
C LEU A 6 26.42 -16.19 -30.08
N ARG A 7 26.92 -17.35 -29.63
CA ARG A 7 26.26 -18.14 -28.57
C ARG A 7 26.25 -17.45 -27.21
N ARG A 8 27.30 -16.72 -26.84
CA ARG A 8 27.33 -15.93 -25.59
C ARG A 8 26.43 -14.69 -25.64
N ILE A 9 26.28 -14.06 -26.81
CA ILE A 9 25.36 -12.94 -27.03
C ILE A 9 23.90 -13.45 -26.99
N MET A 10 23.59 -14.56 -27.66
CA MET A 10 22.25 -15.16 -27.64
C MET A 10 21.88 -15.70 -26.25
N ALA A 11 22.82 -16.28 -25.50
CA ALA A 11 22.60 -16.67 -24.11
C ALA A 11 22.39 -15.46 -23.19
N GLY A 12 23.08 -14.34 -23.41
CA GLY A 12 22.86 -13.08 -22.69
C GLY A 12 21.47 -12.49 -22.96
N ILE A 13 21.04 -12.47 -24.23
CA ILE A 13 19.71 -12.00 -24.64
C ILE A 13 18.61 -12.90 -24.05
N PHE A 14 18.78 -14.22 -24.07
CA PHE A 14 17.80 -15.16 -23.49
C PHE A 14 17.74 -15.07 -21.96
N THR A 15 18.87 -14.80 -21.28
CA THR A 15 18.91 -14.66 -19.82
C THR A 15 18.27 -13.35 -19.36
N ILE A 16 18.46 -12.26 -20.12
CA ILE A 16 17.78 -10.98 -19.89
C ILE A 16 16.27 -11.13 -20.15
N ILE A 17 15.87 -11.82 -21.22
CA ILE A 17 14.44 -12.08 -21.53
C ILE A 17 13.79 -12.97 -20.48
N VAL A 18 14.47 -14.02 -19.97
CA VAL A 18 13.88 -14.85 -18.91
C VAL A 18 13.75 -14.08 -17.59
N MET A 19 14.73 -13.24 -17.22
CA MET A 19 14.62 -12.37 -16.04
C MET A 19 13.58 -11.25 -16.19
N THR A 20 13.36 -10.74 -17.40
CA THR A 20 12.31 -9.74 -17.65
C THR A 20 10.93 -10.37 -17.83
N THR A 21 10.79 -11.55 -18.41
CA THR A 21 9.49 -12.25 -18.46
C THR A 21 8.94 -12.59 -17.08
N SER A 22 9.78 -12.79 -16.06
CA SER A 22 9.32 -12.89 -14.66
C SER A 22 8.83 -11.56 -14.06
N VAL A 23 9.12 -10.42 -14.70
CA VAL A 23 8.62 -9.08 -14.31
C VAL A 23 7.43 -8.64 -15.18
N PHE A 24 7.24 -9.25 -16.35
CA PHE A 24 6.26 -8.81 -17.35
C PHE A 24 5.05 -9.75 -17.56
N THR A 25 4.88 -10.80 -16.75
CA THR A 25 3.66 -11.65 -16.83
C THR A 25 2.40 -11.03 -16.20
N THR A 26 2.47 -9.83 -15.62
CA THR A 26 1.32 -9.20 -14.97
C THR A 26 0.68 -8.06 -15.77
N ASN A 27 1.32 -7.56 -16.83
CA ASN A 27 0.79 -6.45 -17.61
C ASN A 27 0.62 -6.86 -19.07
N GLY A 28 -0.54 -7.38 -19.46
CA GLY A 28 -1.18 -7.30 -20.80
C GLY A 28 -0.40 -7.32 -22.13
N PHE A 29 0.90 -7.58 -22.18
CA PHE A 29 1.70 -7.58 -23.40
C PHE A 29 1.65 -8.97 -24.03
N VAL A 30 1.31 -9.02 -25.33
CA VAL A 30 1.53 -10.21 -26.15
C VAL A 30 2.81 -9.97 -26.93
N ALA A 31 3.88 -10.66 -26.53
CA ALA A 31 5.11 -10.73 -27.30
C ALA A 31 5.23 -12.13 -27.92
N TYR A 32 5.35 -12.19 -29.24
CA TYR A 32 5.59 -13.43 -29.98
C TYR A 32 6.69 -13.20 -31.02
N ALA A 33 7.46 -14.25 -31.31
CA ALA A 33 8.53 -14.22 -32.29
C ALA A 33 8.14 -15.09 -33.50
N ASP A 34 8.16 -14.51 -34.70
CA ASP A 34 8.06 -15.25 -35.97
C ASP A 34 9.27 -14.90 -36.85
N ASN A 35 9.87 -15.88 -37.51
CA ASN A 35 10.94 -15.71 -38.50
C ASN A 35 12.04 -14.68 -38.15
N ASN A 36 12.63 -14.76 -36.95
CA ASN A 36 13.67 -13.84 -36.44
C ASN A 36 13.22 -12.38 -36.23
N GLU A 37 11.93 -12.08 -36.32
CA GLU A 37 11.34 -10.79 -35.96
C GLU A 37 10.55 -10.91 -34.65
N LEU A 38 10.79 -9.99 -33.73
CA LEU A 38 10.05 -9.89 -32.47
C LEU A 38 8.88 -8.93 -32.69
N HIS A 39 7.65 -9.42 -32.54
CA HIS A 39 6.45 -8.60 -32.58
C HIS A 39 5.98 -8.34 -31.15
N ILE A 40 5.94 -7.06 -30.77
CA ILE A 40 5.41 -6.60 -29.49
C ILE A 40 4.18 -5.75 -29.78
N ASP A 41 3.00 -6.25 -29.41
CA ASP A 41 1.77 -5.47 -29.49
C ASP A 41 1.62 -4.61 -28.22
N VAL A 42 1.84 -3.30 -28.40
CA VAL A 42 1.74 -2.29 -27.35
C VAL A 42 0.42 -1.52 -27.40
N SER A 43 -0.49 -1.83 -28.35
CA SER A 43 -1.77 -1.12 -28.45
C SER A 43 -2.72 -1.41 -27.29
N ARG A 44 -2.36 -2.38 -26.43
CA ARG A 44 -3.08 -2.71 -25.18
C ARG A 44 -2.40 -2.11 -23.93
N ALA A 45 -1.30 -1.38 -24.09
CA ALA A 45 -0.51 -0.87 -22.98
C ALA A 45 -0.84 0.60 -22.69
N HIS A 46 -1.92 0.81 -21.93
CA HIS A 46 -2.46 2.14 -21.65
C HIS A 46 -1.98 2.77 -20.33
N SER A 47 -1.35 1.99 -19.44
CA SER A 47 -0.87 2.40 -18.12
C SER A 47 0.66 2.37 -18.04
N ILE A 48 1.31 3.35 -18.68
CA ILE A 48 2.77 3.43 -18.74
C ILE A 48 3.20 4.86 -18.36
N THR A 49 4.02 4.99 -17.32
CA THR A 49 4.66 6.25 -16.91
C THR A 49 5.54 6.82 -18.04
N ARG A 50 5.92 8.10 -17.96
CA ARG A 50 6.81 8.70 -18.98
C ARG A 50 8.13 7.92 -19.13
N GLY A 51 8.66 7.38 -18.03
CA GLY A 51 9.86 6.52 -18.00
C GLY A 51 9.62 5.18 -18.68
N GLU A 52 8.54 4.48 -18.33
CA GLU A 52 8.23 3.18 -18.94
C GLU A 52 7.85 3.34 -20.43
N LYS A 53 7.28 4.49 -20.86
CA LYS A 53 7.02 4.79 -22.29
C LYS A 53 8.32 4.94 -23.07
N THR A 54 9.35 5.47 -22.42
CA THR A 54 10.68 5.65 -22.99
C THR A 54 11.39 4.30 -23.15
N ILE A 55 11.23 3.41 -22.16
CA ILE A 55 11.72 2.02 -22.23
C ILE A 55 10.99 1.25 -23.33
N LEU A 56 9.66 1.36 -23.41
CA LEU A 56 8.88 0.67 -24.42
C LEU A 56 9.21 1.17 -25.83
N SER A 57 9.34 2.50 -26.02
CA SER A 57 9.78 3.08 -27.30
C SER A 57 11.19 2.66 -27.65
N ALA A 58 12.11 2.60 -26.68
CA ALA A 58 13.47 2.14 -26.91
C ALA A 58 13.51 0.67 -27.31
N ILE A 59 12.68 -0.20 -26.72
CA ILE A 59 12.57 -1.62 -27.09
C ILE A 59 11.94 -1.81 -28.47
N THR A 60 10.91 -1.03 -28.82
CA THR A 60 10.25 -1.13 -30.14
C THR A 60 11.06 -0.51 -31.27
N ASP A 61 11.87 0.51 -30.99
CA ASP A 61 12.72 1.19 -31.99
C ASP A 61 14.13 0.58 -32.11
N SER A 62 14.57 -0.27 -31.17
CA SER A 62 15.93 -0.79 -31.15
C SER A 62 16.12 -2.16 -31.85
N GLN A 63 16.31 -2.07 -33.16
CA GLN A 63 17.36 -2.85 -33.85
C GLN A 63 18.79 -2.34 -33.51
N SER A 64 18.96 -1.59 -32.40
CA SER A 64 20.20 -0.89 -32.06
C SER A 64 20.46 -0.92 -30.55
N SER A 65 21.57 -1.55 -30.18
CA SER A 65 22.15 -1.63 -28.84
C SER A 65 22.48 -0.25 -28.24
N SER A 66 21.50 0.45 -27.66
CA SER A 66 21.74 1.60 -26.77
C SER A 66 21.29 1.26 -25.36
N GLU A 67 22.15 1.56 -24.38
CA GLU A 67 21.87 1.48 -22.95
C GLU A 67 20.49 2.09 -22.64
N LEU A 68 19.66 1.36 -21.89
CA LEU A 68 18.36 1.87 -21.44
C LEU A 68 18.60 3.14 -20.62
N ASP A 69 17.91 4.23 -20.98
CA ASP A 69 17.94 5.46 -20.19
C ASP A 69 17.46 5.16 -18.76
N PRO A 70 18.12 5.72 -17.72
CA PRO A 70 17.71 5.53 -16.34
C PRO A 70 16.29 6.07 -16.13
N LEU A 71 15.47 5.31 -15.38
CA LEU A 71 14.05 5.60 -15.10
C LEU A 71 13.83 6.99 -14.48
N TYR A 72 14.82 7.48 -13.73
CA TYR A 72 14.85 8.80 -13.10
C TYR A 72 16.14 9.54 -13.47
N LYS A 73 16.02 10.85 -13.66
CA LYS A 73 17.16 11.76 -13.79
C LYS A 73 17.60 12.25 -12.43
N SER A 74 18.88 12.58 -12.28
CA SER A 74 19.47 13.05 -11.01
C SER A 74 18.72 14.22 -10.36
N ASP A 75 18.11 15.11 -11.15
CA ASP A 75 17.38 16.29 -10.65
C ASP A 75 15.88 16.06 -10.46
N ASP A 76 15.36 14.87 -10.79
CA ASP A 76 13.94 14.56 -10.60
C ASP A 76 13.62 14.53 -9.11
N GLU A 77 12.56 15.23 -8.72
CA GLU A 77 12.01 15.17 -7.38
C GLU A 77 11.21 13.87 -7.21
N VAL A 78 11.59 13.08 -6.20
CA VAL A 78 11.06 11.74 -5.95
C VAL A 78 10.76 11.56 -4.47
N THR A 79 9.77 10.73 -4.18
CA THR A 79 9.50 10.27 -2.81
C THR A 79 10.39 9.07 -2.52
N ILE A 80 11.19 9.15 -1.46
CA ILE A 80 12.12 8.12 -1.01
C ILE A 80 11.63 7.60 0.34
N ILE A 81 11.62 6.28 0.49
CA ILE A 81 11.44 5.60 1.77
C ILE A 81 12.82 5.27 2.32
N VAL A 82 13.08 5.70 3.55
CA VAL A 82 14.32 5.43 4.30
C VAL A 82 14.01 4.47 5.43
N GLU A 83 14.64 3.30 5.40
CA GLU A 83 14.58 2.28 6.45
C GLU A 83 15.82 2.41 7.37
N LEU A 84 15.62 2.33 8.68
CA LEU A 84 16.68 2.47 9.67
C LEU A 84 17.21 1.12 10.18
N GLU A 85 18.38 1.15 10.83
CA GLU A 85 19.07 -0.05 11.32
C GLU A 85 18.34 -0.75 12.48
N ASP A 86 17.75 0.01 13.42
CA ASP A 86 16.97 -0.57 14.50
C ASP A 86 15.67 -1.18 13.97
N LYS A 87 15.33 -2.37 14.45
CA LYS A 87 14.13 -3.11 14.04
C LYS A 87 12.81 -2.36 14.34
N PRO A 88 11.74 -2.61 13.56
CA PRO A 88 10.41 -2.05 13.83
C PRO A 88 9.82 -2.53 15.16
N LEU A 89 8.84 -1.78 15.68
CA LEU A 89 8.17 -2.03 16.96
C LEU A 89 7.58 -3.44 17.02
N ILE A 90 6.96 -3.93 15.94
CA ILE A 90 6.32 -5.25 15.93
C ILE A 90 7.32 -6.39 16.18
N GLU A 91 8.59 -6.24 15.82
CA GLU A 91 9.64 -7.24 16.06
C GLU A 91 10.13 -7.26 17.52
N TYR A 92 9.63 -6.38 18.37
CA TYR A 92 9.85 -6.48 19.82
C TYR A 92 8.81 -7.39 20.49
N TYR A 93 7.67 -7.67 19.86
CA TYR A 93 6.62 -8.52 20.41
C TYR A 93 7.11 -9.93 20.82
N PRO A 94 7.84 -10.71 19.99
CA PRO A 94 8.21 -12.09 20.33
C PRO A 94 9.13 -12.22 21.56
N ALA A 95 9.83 -11.15 21.92
CA ALA A 95 10.71 -11.12 23.09
C ALA A 95 9.94 -10.88 24.41
N GLU A 96 8.69 -10.45 24.33
CA GLU A 96 7.87 -10.04 25.46
C GLU A 96 6.86 -11.15 25.80
N LYS A 97 7.16 -11.93 26.85
CA LYS A 97 6.31 -13.04 27.33
C LYS A 97 5.01 -12.59 28.02
N THR A 98 4.68 -11.30 27.98
CA THR A 98 3.61 -10.68 28.77
C THR A 98 2.38 -10.28 27.97
N SER A 99 2.41 -10.42 26.63
CA SER A 99 1.31 -10.03 25.76
C SER A 99 0.82 -11.23 24.95
N ASP A 100 -0.49 -11.50 25.02
CA ASP A 100 -1.10 -12.67 24.37
C ASP A 100 -1.10 -12.58 22.84
N ASN A 101 -1.05 -11.36 22.28
CA ASN A 101 -1.09 -11.09 20.85
C ASN A 101 -0.46 -9.73 20.52
N VAL A 102 -0.31 -9.44 19.23
CA VAL A 102 0.27 -8.18 18.73
C VAL A 102 -0.55 -6.97 19.21
N SER A 103 -1.87 -7.06 19.21
CA SER A 103 -2.75 -5.95 19.63
C SER A 103 -2.53 -5.55 21.09
N SER A 104 -2.41 -6.51 22.02
CA SER A 104 -2.16 -6.22 23.44
C SER A 104 -0.74 -5.74 23.70
N PHE A 105 0.23 -6.16 22.88
CA PHE A 105 1.59 -5.62 22.94
C PHE A 105 1.63 -4.16 22.50
N ILE A 106 1.04 -3.82 21.36
CA ILE A 106 1.09 -2.47 20.78
C ILE A 106 0.46 -1.43 21.71
N THR A 107 -0.59 -1.81 22.45
CA THR A 107 -1.25 -0.93 23.42
C THR A 107 -0.49 -0.77 24.73
N SER A 108 0.51 -1.62 25.03
CA SER A 108 1.26 -1.60 26.29
C SER A 108 2.14 -0.35 26.50
N ALA A 109 2.39 0.00 27.77
CA ALA A 109 3.32 1.07 28.15
C ALA A 109 4.76 0.79 27.69
N LYS A 110 5.14 -0.50 27.60
CA LYS A 110 6.45 -0.93 27.09
C LYS A 110 6.59 -0.58 25.61
N SER A 111 5.58 -0.91 24.80
CA SER A 111 5.51 -0.54 23.39
C SER A 111 5.62 0.97 23.20
N GLN A 112 4.93 1.78 24.00
CA GLN A 112 5.06 3.25 23.96
C GLN A 112 6.50 3.72 24.22
N GLY A 113 7.19 3.13 25.20
CA GLY A 113 8.59 3.44 25.49
C GLY A 113 9.54 3.12 24.32
N ILE A 114 9.31 1.98 23.65
CA ILE A 114 10.07 1.58 22.46
C ILE A 114 9.77 2.53 21.29
N ASN A 115 8.48 2.82 21.04
CA ASN A 115 8.05 3.73 19.99
C ASN A 115 8.71 5.11 20.11
N ASN A 116 8.73 5.67 21.33
CA ASN A 116 9.40 6.95 21.61
C ASN A 116 10.91 6.90 21.38
N LYS A 117 11.56 5.73 21.54
CA LYS A 117 12.98 5.55 21.21
C LYS A 117 13.17 5.57 19.69
N LEU A 118 12.34 4.84 18.93
CA LEU A 118 12.39 4.79 17.47
C LEU A 118 12.19 6.19 16.86
N LEU A 119 11.20 6.95 17.32
CA LEU A 119 10.96 8.32 16.84
C LEU A 119 12.13 9.26 17.10
N LYS A 120 12.78 9.16 18.28
CA LYS A 120 13.99 9.95 18.58
C LYS A 120 15.16 9.57 17.68
N GLU A 121 15.30 8.30 17.33
CA GLU A 121 16.30 7.85 16.38
C GLU A 121 16.02 8.40 14.98
N GLN A 122 14.77 8.34 14.51
CA GLN A 122 14.33 8.93 13.26
C GLN A 122 14.67 10.42 13.20
N GLU A 123 14.33 11.19 14.24
CA GLU A 123 14.67 12.62 14.33
C GLU A 123 16.20 12.86 14.20
N VAL A 124 17.00 12.01 14.83
CA VAL A 124 18.47 12.09 14.77
C VAL A 124 18.99 11.78 13.36
N VAL A 125 18.46 10.76 12.69
CA VAL A 125 18.88 10.36 11.34
C VAL A 125 18.41 11.40 10.32
N THR A 126 17.17 11.87 10.38
CA THR A 126 16.65 12.97 9.55
C THR A 126 17.52 14.21 9.65
N LYS A 127 17.94 14.60 10.86
CA LYS A 127 18.88 15.72 11.06
C LYS A 127 20.27 15.49 10.48
N ARG A 128 20.71 14.23 10.30
CA ARG A 128 21.97 13.92 9.61
C ARG A 128 21.78 14.02 8.10
N ILE A 129 20.71 13.44 7.55
CA ILE A 129 20.39 13.53 6.12
C ILE A 129 20.25 14.99 5.70
N LEU A 130 19.50 15.80 6.45
CA LEU A 130 19.25 17.21 6.16
C LEU A 130 20.53 18.09 6.10
N LYS A 131 21.64 17.63 6.70
CA LYS A 131 22.94 18.34 6.60
C LYS A 131 23.63 18.12 5.26
N GLU A 132 23.35 16.99 4.61
CA GLU A 132 23.95 16.59 3.34
C GLU A 132 23.07 17.01 2.16
N VAL A 133 21.75 16.83 2.29
CA VAL A 133 20.79 16.96 1.19
C VAL A 133 19.50 17.65 1.64
N PRO A 134 18.89 18.54 0.83
CA PRO A 134 17.59 19.12 1.12
C PRO A 134 16.50 18.04 1.08
N ILE A 135 15.72 17.92 2.16
CA ILE A 135 14.65 16.94 2.28
C ILE A 135 13.39 17.56 2.86
N VAL A 136 12.24 16.98 2.52
CA VAL A 136 10.96 17.24 3.19
C VAL A 136 10.42 15.91 3.69
N VAL A 137 10.42 15.69 5.01
CA VAL A 137 9.83 14.48 5.60
C VAL A 137 8.31 14.54 5.43
N GLU A 138 7.73 13.43 5.01
CA GLU A 138 6.30 13.31 4.74
C GLU A 138 5.59 12.47 5.78
N GLN A 139 6.04 11.23 5.98
CA GLN A 139 5.41 10.26 6.87
C GLN A 139 6.48 9.51 7.67
N GLU A 140 6.11 9.04 8.85
CA GLU A 140 7.00 8.30 9.74
C GLU A 140 6.40 6.94 10.08
N TYR A 141 7.24 5.92 10.14
CA TYR A 141 6.84 4.54 10.33
C TYR A 141 7.62 3.96 11.50
N THR A 142 6.92 3.34 12.45
CA THR A 142 7.57 2.69 13.58
C THR A 142 7.08 1.26 13.79
N VAL A 143 5.86 0.95 13.34
CA VAL A 143 5.16 -0.29 13.69
C VAL A 143 5.59 -1.46 12.84
N VAL A 144 5.38 -1.36 11.53
CA VAL A 144 5.67 -2.41 10.54
C VAL A 144 7.05 -2.25 9.90
N MET A 145 7.58 -1.03 9.89
CA MET A 145 8.93 -0.66 9.47
C MET A 145 9.42 0.46 10.40
N ASN A 146 10.71 0.52 10.72
CA ASN A 146 11.32 1.67 11.39
C ASN A 146 11.94 2.57 10.32
N GLY A 147 11.35 3.73 10.08
CA GLY A 147 11.79 4.60 9.01
C GLY A 147 10.88 5.79 8.77
N PHE A 148 11.11 6.47 7.66
CA PHE A 148 10.30 7.62 7.24
C PHE A 148 10.33 7.74 5.72
N SER A 149 9.30 8.39 5.17
CA SER A 149 9.31 8.85 3.79
C SER A 149 9.64 10.32 3.72
N LEU A 150 10.30 10.72 2.64
CA LEU A 150 10.65 12.09 2.36
C LEU A 150 10.63 12.36 0.87
N THR A 151 10.55 13.63 0.50
CA THR A 151 10.77 14.11 -0.86
C THR A 151 12.15 14.75 -0.98
N ALA A 152 12.88 14.37 -2.03
CA ALA A 152 14.22 14.87 -2.38
C ALA A 152 14.55 14.60 -3.86
N LYS A 153 15.75 14.99 -4.31
CA LYS A 153 16.20 14.67 -5.65
C LYS A 153 16.66 13.22 -5.75
N TYR A 154 16.42 12.57 -6.89
CA TYR A 154 16.85 11.19 -7.14
C TYR A 154 18.37 11.01 -7.02
N GLY A 155 19.17 12.00 -7.45
CA GLY A 155 20.63 11.96 -7.36
C GLY A 155 21.17 11.92 -5.93
N ASP A 156 20.36 12.27 -4.93
CA ASP A 156 20.73 12.29 -3.52
C ASP A 156 20.54 10.92 -2.84
N LEU A 157 19.95 9.93 -3.54
CA LEU A 157 19.60 8.63 -2.98
C LEU A 157 20.81 7.88 -2.39
N ASP A 158 21.93 7.84 -3.11
CA ASP A 158 23.13 7.14 -2.62
C ASP A 158 23.81 7.88 -1.46
N THR A 159 23.71 9.22 -1.43
CA THR A 159 24.13 10.02 -0.27
C THR A 159 23.32 9.63 0.96
N MET A 160 22.00 9.46 0.84
CA MET A 160 21.14 9.03 1.93
C MET A 160 21.48 7.63 2.43
N LYS A 161 21.73 6.66 1.52
CA LYS A 161 22.14 5.29 1.88
C LYS A 161 23.45 5.26 2.68
N ALA A 162 24.33 6.24 2.48
CA ALA A 162 25.61 6.33 3.19
C ALA A 162 25.50 6.96 4.59
N VAL A 163 24.35 7.55 4.96
CA VAL A 163 24.18 8.19 6.26
C VAL A 163 24.11 7.15 7.38
N LYS A 164 24.94 7.34 8.42
CA LYS A 164 24.95 6.46 9.59
C LYS A 164 23.56 6.35 10.24
N GLY A 165 23.09 5.11 10.39
CA GLY A 165 21.76 4.77 10.93
C GLY A 165 20.73 4.43 9.86
N VAL A 166 21.04 4.68 8.58
CA VAL A 166 20.23 4.23 7.45
C VAL A 166 20.61 2.80 7.09
N LYS A 167 19.63 1.89 7.11
CA LYS A 167 19.76 0.51 6.64
C LYS A 167 19.57 0.41 5.13
N ASN A 168 18.56 1.12 4.62
CA ASN A 168 18.25 1.17 3.19
C ASN A 168 17.54 2.48 2.84
N ALA A 169 17.63 2.89 1.58
CA ALA A 169 16.82 3.96 1.02
C ALA A 169 16.44 3.62 -0.41
N PHE A 170 15.16 3.74 -0.76
CA PHE A 170 14.62 3.34 -2.05
C PHE A 170 13.43 4.22 -2.45
N ILE A 171 13.13 4.24 -3.75
CA ILE A 171 12.05 5.04 -4.31
C ILE A 171 10.71 4.42 -3.94
N SER A 172 9.78 5.25 -3.47
CA SER A 172 8.37 4.89 -3.27
C SER A 172 7.72 4.69 -4.64
N THR A 173 7.30 3.45 -4.94
CA THR A 173 6.66 3.13 -6.22
C THR A 173 5.17 3.47 -6.19
N ILE A 174 4.54 3.51 -7.37
CA ILE A 174 3.11 3.81 -7.52
C ILE A 174 2.42 2.57 -8.08
N HIS A 175 1.41 2.08 -7.37
CA HIS A 175 0.52 1.01 -7.80
C HIS A 175 -0.74 1.59 -8.41
N TYR A 176 -0.94 1.39 -9.71
CA TYR A 176 -2.13 1.86 -10.41
C TYR A 176 -3.30 0.89 -10.25
N LEU A 177 -4.53 1.42 -10.32
CA LEU A 177 -5.69 0.54 -10.45
C LEU A 177 -5.58 -0.29 -11.74
N PRO A 178 -5.94 -1.59 -11.69
CA PRO A 178 -6.03 -2.39 -12.90
C PRO A 178 -7.09 -1.81 -13.83
N GLU A 179 -6.83 -1.84 -15.14
CA GLU A 179 -7.86 -1.48 -16.12
C GLU A 179 -8.95 -2.57 -16.12
N PRO A 180 -10.24 -2.20 -16.06
CA PRO A 180 -11.32 -3.18 -16.06
C PRO A 180 -11.29 -3.98 -17.37
N GLU A 181 -11.42 -5.31 -17.26
CA GLU A 181 -11.51 -6.17 -18.44
C GLU A 181 -12.79 -5.89 -19.22
N VAL A 182 -12.63 -5.48 -20.49
CA VAL A 182 -13.77 -5.20 -21.36
C VAL A 182 -14.51 -6.50 -21.69
N GLY A 183 -15.78 -6.58 -21.28
CA GLY A 183 -16.71 -7.65 -21.68
C GLY A 183 -16.99 -8.72 -20.62
N HIS A 184 -16.42 -8.60 -19.42
CA HIS A 184 -16.71 -9.48 -18.29
C HIS A 184 -17.13 -8.66 -17.06
N GLU A 185 -18.42 -8.67 -16.75
CA GLU A 185 -19.00 -8.04 -15.55
C GLU A 185 -19.50 -9.15 -14.60
N PRO A 186 -18.60 -9.82 -13.85
CA PRO A 186 -19.00 -10.89 -12.95
C PRO A 186 -19.92 -10.34 -11.86
N THR A 187 -21.15 -10.86 -11.80
CA THR A 187 -22.12 -10.44 -10.78
C THR A 187 -21.85 -11.11 -9.44
N MET A 188 -21.85 -10.35 -8.36
CA MET A 188 -21.67 -10.87 -6.99
C MET A 188 -22.94 -11.45 -6.36
N LYS A 189 -24.02 -11.61 -7.13
CA LYS A 189 -25.36 -11.96 -6.59
C LYS A 189 -25.38 -13.24 -5.75
N ASN A 190 -24.59 -14.25 -6.11
CA ASN A 190 -24.59 -15.55 -5.46
C ASN A 190 -23.29 -15.83 -4.68
N SER A 191 -22.40 -14.84 -4.54
CA SER A 191 -21.08 -15.06 -3.92
C SER A 191 -21.21 -15.53 -2.47
N SER A 192 -22.11 -14.91 -1.71
CA SER A 192 -22.37 -15.24 -0.30
C SER A 192 -22.86 -16.68 -0.09
N GLU A 193 -23.63 -17.22 -1.04
CA GLU A 193 -24.07 -18.62 -1.01
C GLU A 193 -22.91 -19.57 -1.31
N ILE A 194 -22.08 -19.24 -2.30
CA ILE A 194 -20.93 -20.06 -2.72
C ILE A 194 -19.90 -20.19 -1.60
N ILE A 195 -19.62 -19.10 -0.88
CA ILE A 195 -18.68 -19.10 0.26
C ILE A 195 -19.35 -19.43 1.60
N SER A 196 -20.67 -19.67 1.61
CA SER A 196 -21.47 -19.98 2.79
C SER A 196 -21.38 -18.92 3.91
N SER A 197 -21.25 -17.64 3.57
CA SER A 197 -21.19 -16.56 4.56
C SER A 197 -22.52 -16.40 5.30
N ASN A 198 -23.64 -16.68 4.63
CA ASN A 198 -24.98 -16.64 5.22
C ASN A 198 -25.12 -17.67 6.35
N GLU A 199 -24.58 -18.87 6.17
CA GLU A 199 -24.57 -19.94 7.17
C GLU A 199 -23.68 -19.56 8.35
N ALA A 200 -22.51 -18.96 8.09
CA ALA A 200 -21.62 -18.46 9.14
C ALA A 200 -22.32 -17.37 9.99
N ASN A 201 -22.99 -16.40 9.34
CA ASN A 201 -23.74 -15.36 10.02
C ASN A 201 -24.90 -15.93 10.85
N LYS A 202 -25.66 -16.91 10.31
CA LYS A 202 -26.72 -17.63 11.06
C LYS A 202 -26.19 -18.39 12.28
N ALA A 203 -24.95 -18.86 12.21
CA ALA A 203 -24.26 -19.51 13.34
C ALA A 203 -23.67 -18.49 14.35
N GLY A 204 -23.82 -17.19 14.11
CA GLY A 204 -23.35 -16.12 15.00
C GLY A 204 -21.98 -15.54 14.64
N TYR A 205 -21.35 -15.98 13.55
CA TYR A 205 -20.08 -15.44 13.06
C TYR A 205 -20.35 -14.27 12.09
N THR A 206 -20.56 -13.07 12.65
CA THR A 206 -20.91 -11.87 11.88
C THR A 206 -19.84 -10.78 11.90
N GLY A 207 -18.74 -10.98 12.63
CA GLY A 207 -17.68 -9.98 12.80
C GLY A 207 -17.84 -9.10 14.04
N LYS A 208 -18.76 -9.43 14.95
CA LYS A 208 -18.94 -8.77 16.25
C LYS A 208 -17.60 -8.55 16.97
N ASN A 209 -17.42 -7.34 17.50
CA ASN A 209 -16.23 -6.90 18.24
C ASN A 209 -14.92 -6.98 17.42
N MET A 210 -15.00 -7.11 16.09
CA MET A 210 -13.84 -7.08 15.20
C MET A 210 -13.81 -5.78 14.40
N VAL A 211 -12.61 -5.39 13.96
CA VAL A 211 -12.41 -4.28 13.04
C VAL A 211 -11.53 -4.69 11.86
N VAL A 212 -11.96 -4.34 10.66
CA VAL A 212 -11.22 -4.60 9.41
C VAL A 212 -10.76 -3.28 8.82
N ALA A 213 -9.46 -3.15 8.57
CA ALA A 213 -8.91 -2.03 7.82
C ALA A 213 -9.02 -2.31 6.32
N VAL A 214 -9.54 -1.33 5.57
CA VAL A 214 -9.66 -1.37 4.11
C VAL A 214 -8.77 -0.27 3.54
N LEU A 215 -7.65 -0.68 2.94
CA LEU A 215 -6.70 0.21 2.27
C LEU A 215 -7.03 0.24 0.79
N ASP A 216 -7.67 1.32 0.33
CA ASP A 216 -8.26 1.37 -1.00
C ASP A 216 -8.53 2.81 -1.48
N THR A 217 -9.41 3.02 -2.46
CA THR A 217 -9.71 4.31 -3.10
C THR A 217 -10.59 5.24 -2.25
N GLY A 218 -11.07 4.77 -1.11
CA GLY A 218 -11.92 5.51 -0.19
C GLY A 218 -13.24 4.80 0.11
N LEU A 219 -14.19 5.57 0.63
CA LEU A 219 -15.56 5.12 0.90
C LEU A 219 -16.57 6.25 0.66
N ASP A 220 -17.70 5.95 0.02
CA ASP A 220 -18.92 6.76 0.21
C ASP A 220 -19.51 6.48 1.60
N VAL A 221 -19.07 7.26 2.59
CA VAL A 221 -19.48 7.13 3.99
C VAL A 221 -20.98 7.36 4.22
N ASN A 222 -21.70 7.94 3.25
CA ASN A 222 -23.14 8.18 3.34
C ASN A 222 -23.98 7.08 2.69
N HIS A 223 -23.34 6.09 2.07
CA HIS A 223 -24.01 5.00 1.39
C HIS A 223 -24.88 4.20 2.36
N GLU A 224 -26.10 3.83 1.95
CA GLU A 224 -27.09 3.19 2.82
C GLU A 224 -26.62 1.85 3.43
N ALA A 225 -25.74 1.15 2.72
CA ALA A 225 -25.13 -0.09 3.16
C ALA A 225 -24.28 0.03 4.45
N PHE A 226 -23.89 1.23 4.87
CA PHE A 226 -23.05 1.45 6.06
C PHE A 226 -23.76 2.25 7.17
N LYS A 227 -25.08 2.48 7.04
CA LYS A 227 -25.84 3.27 8.01
C LYS A 227 -26.18 2.53 9.30
N ASN A 228 -26.32 1.21 9.23
CA ASN A 228 -26.70 0.41 10.39
C ASN A 228 -25.48 0.14 11.28
N SER A 229 -25.69 0.34 12.58
CA SER A 229 -24.70 0.01 13.60
C SER A 229 -24.49 -1.49 13.73
N PRO A 230 -23.26 -1.95 14.00
CA PRO A 230 -22.99 -3.32 14.43
C PRO A 230 -23.64 -3.67 15.77
N GLU A 231 -23.99 -4.95 15.99
CA GLU A 231 -24.57 -5.41 17.27
C GLU A 231 -23.58 -5.43 18.45
N ASP A 232 -22.26 -5.51 18.19
CA ASP A 232 -21.19 -5.39 19.21
C ASP A 232 -19.97 -4.70 18.58
N ILE A 233 -19.61 -3.51 19.06
CA ILE A 233 -18.49 -2.73 18.52
C ILE A 233 -17.20 -2.95 19.32
N LYS A 234 -16.05 -2.88 18.64
CA LYS A 234 -14.71 -2.94 19.25
C LYS A 234 -14.27 -1.59 19.80
N TYR A 235 -14.60 -0.52 19.08
CA TYR A 235 -14.19 0.84 19.41
C TYR A 235 -15.38 1.79 19.35
N THR A 236 -15.60 2.51 20.44
CA THR A 236 -16.37 3.76 20.47
C THR A 236 -15.57 4.93 19.90
N GLU A 237 -16.24 6.06 19.62
CA GLU A 237 -15.56 7.30 19.18
C GLU A 237 -14.46 7.74 20.16
N THR A 238 -14.74 7.66 21.47
CA THR A 238 -13.77 8.02 22.51
C THR A 238 -12.57 7.10 22.48
N GLU A 239 -12.78 5.78 22.44
CA GLU A 239 -11.69 4.80 22.49
C GLU A 239 -10.76 4.91 21.28
N ILE A 240 -11.31 5.04 20.06
CA ILE A 240 -10.48 5.19 18.86
C ILE A 240 -9.76 6.53 18.80
N THR A 241 -10.39 7.60 19.28
CA THR A 241 -9.77 8.94 19.34
C THR A 241 -8.65 8.97 20.37
N ASP A 242 -8.84 8.38 21.55
CA ASP A 242 -7.82 8.26 22.58
C ASP A 242 -6.67 7.36 22.12
N LEU A 243 -6.97 6.27 21.39
CA LEU A 243 -5.95 5.41 20.81
C LEU A 243 -5.10 6.16 19.78
N MET A 244 -5.73 6.90 18.85
CA MET A 244 -5.03 7.75 17.89
C MET A 244 -4.17 8.82 18.59
N ASN A 245 -4.70 9.51 19.60
CA ASN A 245 -3.96 10.58 20.30
C ASN A 245 -2.83 10.07 21.19
N SER A 246 -2.95 8.85 21.73
CA SER A 246 -1.93 8.23 22.60
C SER A 246 -0.83 7.50 21.83
N LYS A 247 -1.00 7.34 20.52
CA LYS A 247 -0.08 6.65 19.63
C LYS A 247 0.50 7.64 18.63
N TYR A 248 1.62 7.24 18.04
CA TYR A 248 2.16 7.97 16.91
C TYR A 248 1.54 7.39 15.65
N THR A 249 0.48 8.04 15.16
CA THR A 249 -0.17 7.72 13.89
C THR A 249 0.13 8.81 12.88
N ASN A 250 0.17 8.46 11.59
CA ASN A 250 0.26 9.46 10.53
C ASN A 250 -1.07 10.21 10.35
N SER A 251 -2.19 9.56 10.69
CA SER A 251 -3.52 10.19 10.69
C SER A 251 -3.66 11.32 11.70
N LYS A 252 -4.42 12.35 11.34
CA LYS A 252 -4.68 13.56 12.14
C LYS A 252 -6.12 14.02 11.96
N GLY A 253 -6.61 14.84 12.89
CA GLY A 253 -7.91 15.49 12.76
C GLY A 253 -9.11 14.59 13.12
N LYS A 254 -10.27 14.86 12.51
CA LYS A 254 -11.53 14.18 12.84
C LYS A 254 -11.70 12.91 12.01
N ILE A 255 -11.36 11.77 12.63
CA ILE A 255 -11.36 10.43 12.01
C ILE A 255 -12.70 9.68 12.11
N TYR A 256 -13.47 9.90 13.17
CA TYR A 256 -14.68 9.11 13.45
C TYR A 256 -15.84 9.54 12.55
N LYS A 257 -16.55 8.56 11.97
CA LYS A 257 -17.72 8.81 11.11
C LYS A 257 -19.00 8.20 11.69
N SER A 258 -18.94 6.95 12.17
CA SER A 258 -20.08 6.25 12.78
C SER A 258 -19.60 5.04 13.57
N GLU A 259 -20.50 4.35 14.27
CA GLU A 259 -20.19 3.06 14.91
C GLU A 259 -19.74 2.02 13.88
N LYS A 260 -20.25 2.08 12.65
CA LYS A 260 -19.81 1.20 11.57
C LYS A 260 -18.42 1.56 11.04
N ILE A 261 -18.09 2.85 11.02
CA ILE A 261 -16.85 3.40 10.48
C ILE A 261 -16.16 4.23 11.58
N PRO A 262 -15.50 3.57 12.55
CA PRO A 262 -14.87 4.26 13.67
C PRO A 262 -13.63 5.07 13.25
N PHE A 263 -13.05 4.77 12.08
CA PHE A 263 -11.85 5.44 11.58
C PHE A 263 -11.95 5.65 10.07
N ALA A 264 -11.64 6.87 9.62
CA ALA A 264 -11.52 7.21 8.22
C ALA A 264 -10.45 8.31 8.02
N TYR A 265 -9.42 8.02 7.23
CA TYR A 265 -8.36 8.97 6.89
C TYR A 265 -7.85 8.78 5.45
N ASP A 266 -7.51 9.88 4.79
CA ASP A 266 -6.87 9.89 3.47
C ASP A 266 -5.36 10.07 3.64
N TYR A 267 -4.62 8.98 3.44
CA TYR A 267 -3.17 8.96 3.53
C TYR A 267 -2.48 9.51 2.30
N ALA A 268 -3.13 9.46 1.14
CA ALA A 268 -2.57 9.94 -0.12
C ALA A 268 -2.59 11.48 -0.20
N ASP A 269 -3.67 12.10 0.30
CA ASP A 269 -3.84 13.55 0.31
C ASP A 269 -3.68 14.19 1.71
N LYS A 270 -3.48 13.36 2.75
CA LYS A 270 -3.14 13.74 4.13
C LYS A 270 -4.24 14.56 4.81
N ASP A 271 -5.49 14.18 4.60
CA ASP A 271 -6.67 14.83 5.18
C ASP A 271 -7.76 13.82 5.65
N ASN A 272 -8.91 14.34 6.08
CA ASN A 272 -10.02 13.52 6.61
C ASN A 272 -11.12 13.20 5.58
N ASP A 273 -10.89 13.52 4.30
CA ASP A 273 -11.84 13.28 3.21
C ASP A 273 -11.55 11.96 2.49
N VAL A 274 -12.18 10.90 2.97
CA VAL A 274 -12.07 9.57 2.37
C VAL A 274 -13.04 9.35 1.21
N LYS A 275 -13.65 10.39 0.64
CA LYS A 275 -14.64 10.22 -0.42
C LYS A 275 -14.05 9.38 -1.55
N ASP A 276 -14.80 8.36 -1.92
CA ASP A 276 -14.42 7.47 -3.01
C ASP A 276 -14.78 8.09 -4.36
N LEU A 277 -13.76 8.46 -5.14
CA LEU A 277 -13.94 8.98 -6.50
C LEU A 277 -13.92 7.88 -7.57
N GLN A 278 -13.55 6.65 -7.20
CA GLN A 278 -13.33 5.53 -8.12
C GLN A 278 -14.30 4.36 -7.87
N SER A 279 -15.10 4.43 -6.81
CA SER A 279 -16.09 3.43 -6.35
C SER A 279 -15.53 2.06 -5.91
N HIS A 280 -14.25 1.80 -6.16
CA HIS A 280 -13.60 0.52 -5.89
C HIS A 280 -13.55 0.22 -4.39
N GLY A 281 -13.05 1.16 -3.58
CA GLY A 281 -12.99 1.02 -2.13
C GLY A 281 -14.36 0.87 -1.48
N THR A 282 -15.39 1.55 -2.00
CA THR A 282 -16.77 1.39 -1.55
C THR A 282 -17.31 -0.01 -1.83
N HIS A 283 -17.01 -0.56 -3.01
CA HIS A 283 -17.39 -1.93 -3.37
C HIS A 283 -16.66 -2.97 -2.50
N VAL A 284 -15.36 -2.77 -2.27
CA VAL A 284 -14.55 -3.63 -1.40
C VAL A 284 -15.06 -3.60 0.05
N ALA A 285 -15.27 -2.41 0.61
CA ALA A 285 -15.83 -2.25 1.95
C ALA A 285 -17.23 -2.87 2.07
N GLY A 286 -18.04 -2.78 1.00
CA GLY A 286 -19.34 -3.43 0.93
C GLY A 286 -19.25 -4.95 1.00
N THR A 287 -18.28 -5.54 0.29
CA THR A 287 -17.99 -6.98 0.33
C THR A 287 -17.57 -7.42 1.73
N VAL A 288 -16.70 -6.65 2.39
CA VAL A 288 -16.22 -6.95 3.74
C VAL A 288 -17.37 -6.91 4.74
N GLY A 289 -18.12 -5.81 4.78
CA GLY A 289 -19.01 -5.58 5.91
C GLY A 289 -20.17 -4.63 5.64
N ALA A 290 -20.76 -4.59 4.44
CA ALA A 290 -22.06 -3.94 4.31
C ALA A 290 -23.08 -4.52 5.31
N ASN A 291 -23.93 -3.65 5.88
CA ASN A 291 -25.02 -4.02 6.79
C ASN A 291 -26.30 -3.26 6.41
N GLY A 292 -26.62 -3.20 5.12
CA GLY A 292 -27.85 -2.56 4.62
C GLY A 292 -28.99 -3.57 4.43
N GLU A 293 -30.21 -3.07 4.26
CA GLU A 293 -31.40 -3.91 4.04
C GLU A 293 -31.29 -4.80 2.80
N ASN A 294 -30.69 -4.27 1.72
CA ASN A 294 -30.57 -4.95 0.43
C ASN A 294 -29.14 -5.41 0.11
N LEU A 295 -28.17 -5.14 1.00
CA LEU A 295 -26.76 -5.47 0.80
C LEU A 295 -26.11 -5.83 2.13
N THR A 296 -25.68 -7.08 2.25
CA THR A 296 -24.98 -7.61 3.43
C THR A 296 -23.62 -8.13 3.00
N GLY A 297 -22.56 -7.66 3.63
CA GLY A 297 -21.20 -8.14 3.45
C GLY A 297 -20.96 -9.45 4.18
N VAL A 298 -19.73 -9.97 4.10
CA VAL A 298 -19.35 -11.23 4.76
C VAL A 298 -19.38 -11.12 6.29
N ALA A 299 -18.94 -9.97 6.82
CA ALA A 299 -18.90 -9.66 8.25
C ALA A 299 -19.71 -8.38 8.55
N PRO A 300 -21.05 -8.46 8.54
CA PRO A 300 -21.93 -7.29 8.67
C PRO A 300 -21.80 -6.56 10.02
N ASP A 301 -21.36 -7.24 11.08
CA ASP A 301 -21.12 -6.64 12.40
C ASP A 301 -19.65 -6.25 12.64
N ALA A 302 -18.75 -6.39 11.66
CA ALA A 302 -17.40 -5.84 11.79
C ALA A 302 -17.41 -4.32 11.65
N GLN A 303 -16.63 -3.62 12.45
CA GLN A 303 -16.32 -2.21 12.20
C GLN A 303 -15.32 -2.09 11.05
N LEU A 304 -15.34 -0.97 10.31
CA LEU A 304 -14.47 -0.72 9.17
C LEU A 304 -13.55 0.49 9.43
N MET A 305 -12.23 0.29 9.37
CA MET A 305 -11.28 1.41 9.27
C MET A 305 -11.04 1.70 7.79
N ILE A 306 -11.43 2.88 7.33
CA ILE A 306 -11.27 3.28 5.93
C ILE A 306 -9.97 4.06 5.80
N MET A 307 -9.04 3.50 5.04
CA MET A 307 -7.71 4.06 4.85
C MET A 307 -7.52 4.32 3.37
N LYS A 308 -7.81 5.54 2.94
CA LYS A 308 -7.69 5.89 1.54
C LYS A 308 -6.22 6.08 1.17
N VAL A 309 -5.75 5.33 0.19
CA VAL A 309 -4.34 5.32 -0.26
C VAL A 309 -4.18 5.71 -1.73
N PHE A 310 -5.29 5.97 -2.43
CA PHE A 310 -5.30 6.53 -3.78
C PHE A 310 -5.64 8.01 -3.71
N SER A 311 -4.82 8.84 -4.37
CA SER A 311 -4.98 10.30 -4.34
C SER A 311 -6.17 10.78 -5.18
N ASP A 312 -6.75 11.91 -4.80
CA ASP A 312 -7.72 12.67 -5.59
C ASP A 312 -7.09 13.39 -6.78
N LYS A 313 -5.77 13.63 -6.72
CA LYS A 313 -5.03 14.49 -7.65
C LYS A 313 -4.12 13.71 -8.59
N SER A 314 -3.84 12.45 -8.27
CA SER A 314 -2.96 11.59 -9.07
C SER A 314 -3.52 10.17 -9.13
N SER A 315 -3.16 9.45 -10.18
CA SER A 315 -3.53 8.05 -10.30
C SER A 315 -2.60 7.17 -9.48
N GLY A 316 -3.18 6.14 -8.86
CA GLY A 316 -2.46 5.11 -8.12
C GLY A 316 -2.21 5.41 -6.65
N ALA A 317 -1.73 4.39 -5.96
CA ALA A 317 -1.38 4.40 -4.55
C ALA A 317 0.15 4.29 -4.40
N ARG A 318 0.75 5.18 -3.61
CA ARG A 318 2.19 5.17 -3.36
C ARG A 318 2.55 4.20 -2.24
N ASP A 319 3.68 3.51 -2.34
CA ASP A 319 4.21 2.67 -1.26
C ASP A 319 4.29 3.41 0.07
N SER A 320 4.70 4.68 0.05
CA SER A 320 4.81 5.52 1.23
C SER A 320 3.48 5.73 1.95
N ASP A 321 2.38 5.81 1.20
CA ASP A 321 1.04 6.08 1.73
C ASP A 321 0.38 4.78 2.18
N ILE A 322 0.58 3.70 1.41
CA ILE A 322 0.22 2.33 1.81
C ILE A 322 0.91 1.95 3.11
N LEU A 323 2.22 2.22 3.24
CA LEU A 323 2.99 1.90 4.44
C LEU A 323 2.54 2.72 5.64
N ALA A 324 2.13 3.98 5.44
CA ALA A 324 1.57 4.81 6.51
C ALA A 324 0.24 4.28 7.01
N ALA A 325 -0.64 3.90 6.08
CA ALA A 325 -1.91 3.26 6.39
C ALA A 325 -1.70 1.92 7.10
N LEU A 326 -0.76 1.08 6.66
CA LEU A 326 -0.39 -0.17 7.33
C LEU A 326 0.13 0.07 8.75
N ASN A 327 1.01 1.06 8.92
CA ASN A 327 1.53 1.44 10.23
C ASN A 327 0.39 1.78 11.19
N ASP A 328 -0.54 2.62 10.76
CA ASP A 328 -1.68 3.06 11.57
C ASP A 328 -2.71 1.94 11.79
N ALA A 329 -3.01 1.11 10.78
CA ALA A 329 -3.90 -0.05 10.93
C ALA A 329 -3.45 -0.97 12.05
N VAL A 330 -2.15 -1.28 12.09
CA VAL A 330 -1.56 -2.13 13.12
C VAL A 330 -1.47 -1.38 14.46
N ALA A 331 -1.13 -0.08 14.46
CA ALA A 331 -1.09 0.75 15.67
C ALA A 331 -2.45 0.87 16.37
N LEU A 332 -3.52 0.95 15.56
CA LEU A 332 -4.90 1.10 16.00
C LEU A 332 -5.59 -0.24 16.28
N GLY A 333 -4.89 -1.37 16.11
CA GLY A 333 -5.40 -2.69 16.49
C GLY A 333 -6.41 -3.27 15.50
N ALA A 334 -6.19 -3.09 14.19
CA ALA A 334 -6.95 -3.80 13.17
C ALA A 334 -6.81 -5.33 13.32
N ASP A 335 -7.92 -6.06 13.29
CA ASP A 335 -7.92 -7.53 13.39
C ASP A 335 -7.59 -8.17 12.04
N ALA A 336 -7.97 -7.50 10.95
CA ALA A 336 -7.61 -7.86 9.59
C ALA A 336 -7.34 -6.60 8.77
N ILE A 337 -6.44 -6.71 7.79
CA ILE A 337 -6.12 -5.63 6.85
C ILE A 337 -6.35 -6.17 5.45
N ASN A 338 -7.26 -5.53 4.72
CA ASN A 338 -7.55 -5.80 3.33
C ASN A 338 -6.87 -4.75 2.44
N MET A 339 -5.98 -5.21 1.57
CA MET A 339 -5.35 -4.41 0.53
C MET A 339 -5.76 -4.98 -0.83
N SER A 340 -6.85 -4.48 -1.42
CA SER A 340 -7.35 -4.96 -2.72
C SER A 340 -6.62 -4.27 -3.88
N LEU A 341 -5.30 -4.21 -3.77
CA LEU A 341 -4.36 -3.55 -4.68
C LEU A 341 -3.17 -4.48 -4.90
N GLY A 342 -2.63 -4.54 -6.12
CA GLY A 342 -1.53 -5.45 -6.47
C GLY A 342 -1.18 -5.46 -7.94
#